data_AF-A0A3D0LDG0-F1
#
_entry.id   AF-A0A3D0LDG0-F1
#
_cell.length_a   1.000
_cell.length_b   1.000
_cell.length_c   1.000
_cell.angle_alpha   90.00
_cell.angle_beta   90.00
_cell.angle_gamma   90.00
#
_symmetry.space_group_name_H-M   'P 1'
#
loop_
_entity.id
_entity.type
_entity.pdbx_description
1 polymer ?
#
loop_
_entity_poly.entity_id
_entity_poly.type
_entity_poly.pdbx_seq_one_letter_code
_entity_poly.pdbx_strand_id
1 'polypeptide(L)'
;MAGMIDRATSDADYLIESNRYYPRKIFRSLIEVDRKRVREIFENLFDESQDITKRYGAFESMIEDLRLGHEYKPYLSRKESSAYPVIASTFLWLMYPDRYYFYKYSVAKKVASATGICFIDDTDSGHKMASWFKLLDRVSRSLLEDTRFRQLLDDRLDKTMCRDEQMHCMAIDFAFYIRPLYEGRKNYTNAKVSRNSIVSM
;
A
#
# COMPACT_ATOMS: atom_id res chain seq x y z
N MET A 1 5.58 25.64 3.11
CA MET A 1 5.15 24.34 2.53
C MET A 1 5.49 23.15 3.41
N ALA A 2 6.67 23.03 4.04
CA ALA A 2 6.90 21.99 5.05
C ALA A 2 5.81 22.01 6.15
N GLY A 3 5.57 23.18 6.74
CA GLY A 3 4.43 23.36 7.67
C GLY A 3 3.03 23.27 7.04
N MET A 4 2.88 23.24 5.71
CA MET A 4 1.57 22.96 5.08
C MET A 4 1.31 21.47 5.01
N ILE A 5 2.34 20.67 4.74
CA ILE A 5 2.25 19.20 4.73
C ILE A 5 2.03 18.68 6.14
N ASP A 6 2.75 19.24 7.11
CA ASP A 6 2.56 18.87 8.51
C ASP A 6 1.12 19.11 8.94
N ARG A 7 0.52 20.24 8.53
CA ARG A 7 -0.90 20.51 8.77
C ARG A 7 -1.84 19.62 7.96
N ALA A 8 -1.56 19.39 6.68
CA ALA A 8 -2.41 18.58 5.80
C ALA A 8 -2.39 17.08 6.16
N THR A 9 -1.40 16.65 6.94
CA THR A 9 -1.22 15.25 7.32
C THR A 9 -1.29 15.00 8.82
N SER A 10 -1.59 16.02 9.65
CA SER A 10 -1.57 15.92 11.12
C SER A 10 -2.44 14.79 11.66
N ASP A 11 -3.57 14.55 11.02
CA ASP A 11 -4.54 13.53 11.47
C ASP A 11 -4.13 12.11 11.03
N ALA A 12 -3.05 11.99 10.24
CA ALA A 12 -2.48 10.75 9.75
C ALA A 12 -1.06 10.50 10.30
N ASP A 13 -0.69 11.15 11.40
CA ASP A 13 0.63 11.03 12.05
C ASP A 13 1.05 9.58 12.26
N TYR A 14 0.19 8.74 12.84
CA TYR A 14 0.52 7.31 13.05
C TYR A 14 0.84 6.60 11.75
N LEU A 15 0.13 6.88 10.67
CA LEU A 15 0.26 6.16 9.41
C LEU A 15 1.47 6.61 8.59
N ILE A 16 1.81 7.89 8.70
CA ILE A 16 2.84 8.53 7.90
C ILE A 16 4.18 8.65 8.68
N GLU A 17 4.14 8.59 10.01
CA GLU A 17 5.33 8.62 10.88
C GLU A 17 5.68 7.27 11.50
N SER A 18 4.76 6.32 11.70
CA SER A 18 5.11 5.00 12.25
C SER A 18 5.42 3.94 11.18
N ASN A 19 5.11 4.24 9.92
CA ASN A 19 5.44 3.35 8.82
C ASN A 19 6.96 3.28 8.65
N ARG A 20 7.48 2.08 8.34
CA ARG A 20 8.92 1.79 8.19
C ARG A 20 9.67 2.80 7.31
N TYR A 21 8.95 3.39 6.36
CA TYR A 21 9.48 4.27 5.33
C TYR A 21 9.24 5.77 5.61
N TYR A 22 8.57 6.14 6.70
CA TYR A 22 8.33 7.53 7.12
C TYR A 22 7.98 8.51 5.96
N PRO A 23 6.87 8.31 5.22
CA PRO A 23 6.61 9.09 4.01
C PRO A 23 6.65 10.62 4.19
N ARG A 24 6.25 11.15 5.35
CA ARG A 24 6.36 12.60 5.66
C ARG A 24 7.80 13.07 5.71
N LYS A 25 8.70 12.31 6.34
CA LYS A 25 10.12 12.68 6.45
C LYS A 25 10.76 12.69 5.07
N ILE A 26 10.50 11.67 4.27
CA ILE A 26 11.00 11.61 2.88
C ILE A 26 10.46 12.79 2.09
N PHE A 27 9.15 13.05 2.14
CA PHE A 27 8.56 14.15 1.40
C PHE A 27 9.08 15.53 1.82
N ARG A 28 9.28 15.75 3.13
CA ARG A 28 9.90 16.99 3.64
C ARG A 28 11.30 17.17 3.06
N SER A 29 12.13 16.13 3.08
CA SER A 29 13.49 16.18 2.53
C SER A 29 13.49 16.50 1.03
N LEU A 30 12.57 15.93 0.25
CA LEU A 30 12.45 16.23 -1.18
C LEU A 30 12.11 17.70 -1.44
N ILE A 31 11.24 18.31 -0.61
CA ILE A 31 10.83 19.71 -0.76
C ILE A 31 11.93 20.69 -0.38
N GLU A 32 12.76 20.32 0.59
CA GLU A 32 13.96 21.09 0.97
C GLU A 32 14.98 21.12 -0.17
N VAL A 33 15.02 20.06 -0.99
CA VAL A 33 15.87 19.96 -2.18
C VAL A 33 15.33 20.79 -3.34
N ASP A 34 14.13 20.48 -3.83
CA ASP A 34 13.50 21.24 -4.91
C ASP A 34 11.96 21.19 -4.80
N ARG A 35 11.42 22.24 -4.17
CA ARG A 35 9.98 22.41 -4.02
C ARG A 35 9.22 22.42 -5.34
N LYS A 36 9.74 23.08 -6.37
CA LYS A 36 9.00 23.24 -7.64
C LYS A 36 8.88 21.89 -8.31
N ARG A 37 10.00 21.16 -8.38
CA ARG A 37 10.02 19.81 -8.95
C ARG A 37 9.13 18.86 -8.18
N VAL A 38 9.16 18.91 -6.85
CA VAL A 38 8.28 18.08 -6.02
C VAL A 38 6.81 18.38 -6.27
N ARG A 39 6.43 19.64 -6.47
CA ARG A 39 5.06 19.98 -6.84
C ARG A 39 4.65 19.34 -8.17
N GLU A 40 5.50 19.43 -9.20
CA GLU A 40 5.27 18.81 -10.52
C GLU A 40 5.10 17.28 -10.40
N ILE A 41 5.93 16.63 -9.57
CA ILE A 41 5.85 15.18 -9.31
C ILE A 41 4.46 14.79 -8.80
N PHE A 42 3.95 15.54 -7.82
CA PHE A 42 2.67 15.23 -7.19
C PHE A 42 1.47 15.64 -8.04
N GLU A 43 1.57 16.74 -8.79
CA GLU A 43 0.57 17.09 -9.80
C GLU A 43 0.41 15.97 -10.84
N ASN A 44 1.52 15.38 -11.31
CA ASN A 44 1.46 14.23 -12.22
C ASN A 44 0.94 12.96 -11.53
N LEU A 45 1.39 12.67 -10.30
CA LEU A 45 0.90 11.52 -9.54
C LEU A 45 -0.62 11.57 -9.33
N PHE A 46 -1.20 12.75 -9.15
CA PHE A 46 -2.63 12.94 -8.90
C PHE A 46 -3.49 13.16 -10.15
N ASP A 47 -2.90 13.16 -11.35
CA ASP A 47 -3.63 13.32 -12.62
C ASP A 47 -4.39 12.04 -13.00
N GLU A 48 -5.62 11.90 -12.50
CA GLU A 48 -6.46 10.71 -12.75
C GLU A 48 -6.84 10.47 -14.22
N SER A 49 -6.49 11.38 -15.16
CA SER A 49 -6.64 11.13 -16.59
C SER A 49 -5.64 10.11 -17.15
N GLN A 50 -4.57 9.80 -16.40
CA GLN A 50 -3.51 8.89 -16.80
C GLN A 50 -3.55 7.56 -16.04
N ASP A 51 -3.09 6.49 -16.71
CA ASP A 51 -2.93 5.18 -16.09
C ASP A 51 -1.97 5.23 -14.88
N ILE A 52 -2.33 4.54 -13.80
CA ILE A 52 -1.59 4.55 -12.55
C ILE A 52 -0.14 4.06 -12.70
N THR A 53 0.13 3.12 -13.62
CA THR A 53 1.48 2.63 -13.87
C THR A 53 2.34 3.69 -14.53
N LYS A 54 1.77 4.49 -15.44
CA LYS A 54 2.46 5.62 -16.07
C LYS A 54 2.75 6.73 -15.07
N ARG A 55 1.75 7.11 -14.27
CA ARG A 55 1.91 8.11 -13.20
C ARG A 55 2.96 7.70 -12.18
N TYR A 56 2.92 6.44 -11.74
CA TYR A 56 3.91 5.90 -10.82
C TYR A 56 5.31 5.85 -11.45
N GLY A 57 5.42 5.44 -12.72
CA GLY A 57 6.70 5.43 -13.42
C GLY A 57 7.33 6.83 -13.53
N ALA A 58 6.51 7.85 -13.82
CA ALA A 58 6.95 9.25 -13.80
C ALA A 58 7.38 9.69 -12.39
N PHE A 59 6.59 9.36 -11.37
CA PHE A 59 6.92 9.63 -9.97
C PHE A 59 8.27 9.00 -9.56
N GLU A 60 8.48 7.72 -9.88
CA GLU A 60 9.70 6.99 -9.57
C GLU A 60 10.91 7.58 -10.29
N SER A 61 10.81 7.88 -11.59
CA SER A 61 11.88 8.51 -12.37
C SER A 61 12.25 9.87 -11.82
N MET A 62 11.26 10.74 -11.56
CA MET A 62 11.52 12.11 -11.12
C MET A 62 12.10 12.17 -9.69
N ILE A 63 11.73 11.24 -8.81
CA ILE A 63 12.34 11.12 -7.48
C ILE A 63 13.78 10.60 -7.60
N GLU A 64 14.05 9.62 -8.46
CA GLU A 64 15.41 9.16 -8.72
C GLU A 64 16.29 10.26 -9.31
N ASP A 65 15.76 11.08 -10.21
CA ASP A 65 16.47 12.25 -10.76
C ASP A 65 16.82 13.25 -9.67
N LEU A 66 15.86 13.59 -8.78
CA LEU A 66 16.11 14.44 -7.61
C LEU A 66 17.16 13.83 -6.67
N ARG A 67 17.14 12.51 -6.49
CA ARG A 67 18.10 11.79 -5.65
C ARG A 67 19.52 11.78 -6.25
N LEU A 68 19.64 11.80 -7.58
CA LEU A 68 20.92 11.76 -8.29
C LEU A 68 21.52 13.15 -8.55
N GLY A 69 20.68 14.15 -8.78
CA GLY A 69 21.10 15.51 -9.14
C GLY A 69 21.60 16.37 -7.98
N HIS A 70 21.38 15.95 -6.74
CA HIS A 70 21.79 16.70 -5.56
C HIS A 70 22.80 15.91 -4.71
N GLU A 71 23.88 16.56 -4.26
CA GLU A 71 24.87 16.01 -3.32
C GLU A 71 24.27 15.68 -1.93
N TYR A 72 22.97 15.90 -1.74
CA TYR A 72 22.25 15.70 -0.49
C TYR A 72 21.88 14.22 -0.30
N LYS A 73 22.77 13.46 0.34
CA LYS A 73 22.46 12.17 0.96
C LYS A 73 22.32 12.34 2.47
N PRO A 74 21.12 12.13 3.03
CA PRO A 74 21.05 11.03 4.00
C PRO A 74 19.78 10.15 3.97
N TYR A 75 18.70 10.49 3.25
CA TYR A 75 17.38 9.86 3.50
C TYR A 75 16.81 8.98 2.38
N LEU A 76 17.50 8.88 1.24
CA LEU A 76 17.16 7.98 0.14
C LEU A 76 18.43 7.30 -0.36
N SER A 77 18.93 6.34 0.42
CA SER A 77 19.80 5.30 -0.08
C SER A 77 19.10 4.51 -1.19
N ARG A 78 19.86 3.91 -2.11
CA ARG A 78 19.29 3.01 -3.14
C ARG A 78 18.48 1.84 -2.55
N LYS A 79 18.71 1.48 -1.27
CA LYS A 79 17.90 0.48 -0.54
C LYS A 79 16.48 0.97 -0.22
N GLU A 80 16.27 2.29 -0.22
CA GLU A 80 15.00 2.94 0.04
C GLU A 80 14.14 3.13 -1.22
N SER A 81 14.58 2.71 -2.42
CA SER A 81 13.68 2.69 -3.59
C SER A 81 12.48 1.76 -3.40
N SER A 82 12.60 0.75 -2.52
CA SER A 82 11.48 -0.07 -2.06
C SER A 82 10.40 0.72 -1.30
N ALA A 83 10.71 1.96 -0.86
CA ALA A 83 9.78 2.88 -0.22
C ALA A 83 8.88 3.60 -1.22
N TYR A 84 9.31 3.81 -2.47
CA TYR A 84 8.57 4.61 -3.46
C TYR A 84 7.13 4.16 -3.69
N PRO A 85 6.81 2.86 -3.86
CA PRO A 85 5.42 2.45 -4.02
C PRO A 85 4.62 2.66 -2.73
N VAL A 86 5.25 2.57 -1.55
CA VAL A 86 4.59 2.86 -0.27
C VAL A 86 4.30 4.36 -0.13
N ILE A 87 5.23 5.22 -0.52
CA ILE A 87 5.07 6.68 -0.48
C ILE A 87 3.99 7.11 -1.47
N ALA A 88 4.09 6.69 -2.73
CA ALA A 88 3.12 7.04 -3.78
C ALA A 88 1.71 6.61 -3.38
N SER A 89 1.53 5.35 -2.98
CA SER A 89 0.23 4.83 -2.55
C SER A 89 -0.32 5.50 -1.29
N THR A 90 0.54 5.87 -0.33
CA THR A 90 0.14 6.62 0.86
C THR A 90 -0.48 7.96 0.48
N PHE A 91 0.20 8.73 -0.37
CA PHE A 91 -0.32 10.04 -0.78
C PHE A 91 -1.53 9.95 -1.71
N LEU A 92 -1.59 8.94 -2.58
CA LEU A 92 -2.78 8.65 -3.37
C LEU A 92 -4.00 8.34 -2.49
N TRP A 93 -3.82 7.52 -1.45
CA TRP A 93 -4.90 7.22 -0.50
C TRP A 93 -5.31 8.44 0.33
N LEU A 94 -4.36 9.28 0.78
CA LEU A 94 -4.68 10.50 1.51
C LEU A 94 -5.51 11.49 0.67
N MET A 95 -5.23 11.57 -0.64
CA MET A 95 -5.97 12.45 -1.55
C MET A 95 -7.30 11.86 -1.99
N TYR A 96 -7.34 10.54 -2.24
CA TYR A 96 -8.50 9.84 -2.76
C TYR A 96 -8.70 8.49 -2.02
N PRO A 97 -9.18 8.54 -0.76
CA PRO A 97 -9.32 7.34 0.08
C PRO A 97 -10.32 6.32 -0.48
N ASP A 98 -11.31 6.80 -1.23
CA ASP A 98 -12.32 5.96 -1.90
C ASP A 98 -11.85 5.44 -3.27
N ARG A 99 -10.56 5.55 -3.62
CA ARG A 99 -10.01 5.08 -4.90
C ARG A 99 -8.74 4.26 -4.79
N TYR A 100 -7.84 4.62 -3.88
CA TYR A 100 -6.56 3.96 -3.72
C TYR A 100 -6.45 3.25 -2.38
N TYR A 101 -5.34 2.55 -2.19
CA TYR A 101 -5.07 1.78 -0.97
C TYR A 101 -3.61 1.96 -0.57
N PHE A 102 -3.28 1.70 0.70
CA PHE A 102 -1.89 1.58 1.13
C PHE A 102 -1.21 0.39 0.48
N TYR A 103 -0.06 0.61 -0.15
CA TYR A 103 0.72 -0.48 -0.71
C TYR A 103 1.51 -1.23 0.37
N LYS A 104 1.34 -2.56 0.40
CA LYS A 104 2.19 -3.44 1.21
C LYS A 104 2.41 -4.79 0.54
N TYR A 105 3.53 -4.92 -0.15
CA TYR A 105 3.90 -6.13 -0.91
C TYR A 105 3.81 -7.43 -0.10
N SER A 106 4.32 -7.43 1.14
CA SER A 106 4.32 -8.64 1.99
C SER A 106 2.91 -9.09 2.42
N VAL A 107 1.94 -8.19 2.37
CA VAL A 107 0.52 -8.49 2.58
C VAL A 107 -0.10 -8.98 1.26
N ALA A 108 0.16 -8.29 0.15
CA ALA A 108 -0.37 -8.64 -1.18
C ALA A 108 -0.21 -10.12 -1.53
N LYS A 109 1.02 -10.65 -1.40
CA LYS A 109 1.30 -12.08 -1.66
C LYS A 109 0.47 -13.04 -0.81
N LYS A 110 0.25 -12.70 0.46
CA LYS A 110 -0.48 -13.56 1.40
C LYS A 110 -1.98 -13.52 1.13
N VAL A 111 -2.51 -12.33 0.85
CA VAL A 111 -3.92 -12.17 0.47
C VAL A 111 -4.23 -12.92 -0.81
N ALA A 112 -3.38 -12.80 -1.84
CA ALA A 112 -3.54 -13.54 -3.09
C ALA A 112 -3.57 -15.05 -2.85
N SER A 113 -2.64 -15.57 -2.04
CA SER A 113 -2.60 -16.98 -1.69
C SER A 113 -3.82 -17.45 -0.87
N ALA A 114 -4.40 -16.59 -0.03
CA ALA A 114 -5.51 -16.94 0.85
C ALA A 114 -6.87 -16.85 0.14
N THR A 115 -7.01 -15.92 -0.81
CA THR A 115 -8.27 -15.64 -1.53
C THR A 115 -8.33 -16.33 -2.89
N GLY A 116 -7.20 -16.78 -3.44
CA GLY A 116 -7.10 -17.26 -4.82
C GLY A 116 -7.18 -16.14 -5.87
N ILE A 117 -7.25 -14.87 -5.45
CA ILE A 117 -7.26 -13.73 -6.36
C ILE A 117 -5.85 -13.51 -6.92
N CYS A 118 -5.78 -13.30 -8.23
CA CYS A 118 -4.51 -13.07 -8.93
C CYS A 118 -3.78 -11.81 -8.41
N PHE A 119 -2.49 -11.95 -8.14
CA PHE A 119 -1.55 -10.87 -7.87
C PHE A 119 -0.33 -11.04 -8.78
N ILE A 120 -0.02 -10.02 -9.56
CA ILE A 120 1.10 -10.01 -10.51
C ILE A 120 2.36 -9.57 -9.75
N ASP A 121 3.28 -10.53 -9.56
CA ASP A 121 4.60 -10.28 -8.98
C ASP A 121 5.60 -9.89 -10.09
N ASP A 122 5.41 -8.69 -10.65
CA ASP A 122 6.23 -8.13 -11.72
C ASP A 122 7.59 -7.63 -11.18
N THR A 123 8.60 -7.44 -12.04
CA THR A 123 9.81 -6.70 -11.68
C THR A 123 9.52 -5.20 -11.54
N ASP A 124 8.58 -4.67 -12.31
CA ASP A 124 8.10 -3.29 -12.25
C ASP A 124 7.28 -3.03 -10.97
N SER A 125 7.66 -2.02 -10.19
CA SER A 125 7.03 -1.61 -8.92
C SER A 125 5.62 -1.04 -9.14
N GLY A 126 5.41 -0.32 -10.24
CA GLY A 126 4.12 0.23 -10.63
C GLY A 126 3.11 -0.86 -10.99
N HIS A 127 3.53 -1.88 -11.75
CA HIS A 127 2.70 -3.04 -12.06
C HIS A 127 2.29 -3.81 -10.80
N LYS A 128 3.23 -4.05 -9.88
CA LYS A 128 2.93 -4.68 -8.59
C LYS A 128 1.93 -3.86 -7.77
N MET A 129 2.10 -2.53 -7.73
CA MET A 129 1.19 -1.63 -7.02
C MET A 129 -0.22 -1.62 -7.66
N ALA A 130 -0.31 -1.53 -8.99
CA ALA A 130 -1.57 -1.60 -9.71
C ALA A 130 -2.27 -2.95 -9.52
N SER A 131 -1.51 -4.05 -9.52
CA SER A 131 -2.06 -5.38 -9.24
C SER A 131 -2.57 -5.51 -7.80
N TRP A 132 -1.91 -4.87 -6.83
CA TRP A 132 -2.39 -4.81 -5.45
C TRP A 132 -3.72 -4.08 -5.34
N PHE A 133 -3.87 -2.92 -5.99
CA PHE A 133 -5.13 -2.19 -6.00
C PHE A 133 -6.27 -3.02 -6.61
N LYS A 134 -6.02 -3.66 -7.76
CA LYS A 134 -7.02 -4.55 -8.40
C LYS A 134 -7.42 -5.73 -7.52
N LEU A 135 -6.48 -6.27 -6.74
CA LEU A 135 -6.76 -7.34 -5.79
C LEU A 135 -7.65 -6.84 -4.65
N LEU A 136 -7.35 -5.67 -4.09
CA LEU A 136 -8.18 -5.07 -3.03
C LEU A 136 -9.54 -4.63 -3.54
N ASP A 137 -9.67 -4.13 -4.76
CA ASP A 137 -10.98 -3.81 -5.34
C ASP A 137 -11.90 -5.05 -5.41
N ARG A 138 -11.32 -6.22 -5.69
CA ARG A 138 -12.07 -7.48 -5.69
C ARG A 138 -12.47 -7.89 -4.27
N VAL A 139 -11.57 -7.74 -3.30
CA VAL A 139 -11.89 -7.97 -1.89
C VAL A 139 -13.01 -7.02 -1.44
N SER A 140 -12.89 -5.73 -1.76
CA SER A 140 -13.88 -4.69 -1.41
C SER A 140 -15.25 -5.00 -1.98
N ARG A 141 -15.33 -5.39 -3.26
CA ARG A 141 -16.58 -5.83 -3.89
C ARG A 141 -17.20 -7.03 -3.17
N SER A 142 -16.41 -8.05 -2.82
CA SER A 142 -16.93 -9.19 -2.05
C SER A 142 -17.40 -8.81 -0.65
N LEU A 143 -16.75 -7.83 0.00
CA LEU A 143 -17.18 -7.32 1.30
C LEU A 143 -18.48 -6.51 1.20
N LEU A 144 -18.66 -5.73 0.13
CA LEU A 144 -19.87 -4.96 -0.14
C LEU A 144 -21.10 -5.85 -0.37
N GLU A 145 -20.91 -7.02 -1.00
CA GLU A 145 -21.98 -7.99 -1.24
C GLU A 145 -22.48 -8.66 0.06
N ASP A 146 -21.65 -8.70 1.12
CA ASP A 146 -22.01 -9.30 2.41
C ASP A 146 -22.40 -8.23 3.45
N THR A 147 -23.71 -8.06 3.59
CA THR A 147 -24.32 -7.09 4.52
C THR A 147 -23.85 -7.23 5.98
N ARG A 148 -23.33 -8.38 6.41
CA ARG A 148 -22.85 -8.57 7.79
C ARG A 148 -21.59 -7.75 8.08
N PHE A 149 -20.71 -7.59 7.10
CA PHE A 149 -19.54 -6.73 7.27
C PHE A 149 -19.93 -5.26 7.37
N ARG A 150 -20.94 -4.85 6.58
CA ARG A 150 -21.50 -3.49 6.70
C ARG A 150 -22.09 -3.23 8.07
N GLN A 151 -22.89 -4.16 8.58
CA GLN A 151 -23.44 -4.06 9.94
C GLN A 151 -22.33 -4.02 11.00
N LEU A 152 -21.33 -4.92 10.93
CA LEU A 152 -20.20 -4.94 11.85
C LEU A 152 -19.44 -3.60 11.86
N LEU A 153 -19.26 -2.99 10.68
CA LEU A 153 -18.59 -1.70 10.54
C LEU A 153 -19.47 -0.57 11.11
N ASP A 154 -20.74 -0.49 10.71
CA ASP A 154 -21.66 0.54 11.16
C ASP A 154 -21.90 0.52 12.68
N ASP A 155 -21.87 -0.67 13.31
CA ASP A 155 -21.95 -0.83 14.78
C ASP A 155 -20.73 -0.25 15.52
N ARG A 156 -19.61 -0.06 14.83
CA ARG A 156 -18.34 0.43 15.38
C ARG A 156 -18.04 1.88 15.01
N LEU A 157 -18.66 2.41 13.95
CA LEU A 157 -18.46 3.77 13.51
C LEU A 157 -19.34 4.76 14.28
N ASP A 158 -18.74 5.83 14.78
CA ASP A 158 -19.49 6.98 15.31
C ASP A 158 -19.76 8.04 14.22
N LYS A 159 -20.46 9.12 14.60
CA LYS A 159 -20.85 10.20 13.66
C LYS A 159 -19.67 11.06 13.18
N THR A 160 -18.50 10.93 13.80
CA THR A 160 -17.29 11.71 13.50
C THR A 160 -16.29 10.93 12.62
N MET A 161 -16.50 9.62 12.47
CA MET A 161 -15.65 8.74 11.66
C MET A 161 -16.08 8.71 10.18
N CYS A 162 -15.11 8.47 9.29
CA CYS A 162 -15.37 8.24 7.87
C CYS A 162 -16.21 6.96 7.67
N ARG A 163 -17.19 7.00 6.76
CA ARG A 163 -18.18 5.93 6.56
C ARG A 163 -17.72 4.76 5.70
N ASP A 164 -16.56 4.87 5.05
CA ASP A 164 -15.96 3.86 4.17
C ASP A 164 -17.00 3.17 3.28
N GLU A 165 -17.78 3.97 2.53
CA GLU A 165 -18.95 3.49 1.80
C GLU A 165 -18.60 2.42 0.75
N GLN A 166 -17.39 2.49 0.20
CA GLN A 166 -16.87 1.55 -0.79
C GLN A 166 -16.11 0.37 -0.17
N MET A 167 -16.05 0.25 1.17
CA MET A 167 -15.31 -0.78 1.91
C MET A 167 -13.79 -0.78 1.68
N HIS A 168 -13.20 0.34 1.25
CA HIS A 168 -11.78 0.40 0.91
C HIS A 168 -10.87 0.27 2.12
N CYS A 169 -11.20 0.96 3.21
CA CYS A 169 -10.47 0.82 4.47
C CYS A 169 -10.68 -0.58 5.04
N MET A 170 -11.91 -1.09 5.01
CA MET A 170 -12.24 -2.44 5.46
C MET A 170 -11.53 -3.53 4.65
N ALA A 171 -11.34 -3.33 3.34
CA ALA A 171 -10.59 -4.26 2.49
C ALA A 171 -9.11 -4.33 2.88
N ILE A 172 -8.52 -3.20 3.27
CA ILE A 172 -7.16 -3.16 3.84
C ILE A 172 -7.15 -3.91 5.18
N ASP A 173 -8.06 -3.59 6.10
CA ASP A 173 -8.12 -4.23 7.42
C ASP A 173 -8.30 -5.75 7.30
N PHE A 174 -9.19 -6.19 6.40
CA PHE A 174 -9.38 -7.59 6.07
C PHE A 174 -8.09 -8.23 5.55
N ALA A 175 -7.40 -7.57 4.61
CA ALA A 175 -6.14 -8.05 4.06
C ALA A 175 -5.05 -8.21 5.14
N PHE A 176 -4.99 -7.30 6.11
CA PHE A 176 -4.08 -7.40 7.24
C PHE A 176 -4.50 -8.46 8.26
N TYR A 177 -5.81 -8.64 8.46
CA TYR A 177 -6.39 -9.66 9.35
C TYR A 177 -6.12 -11.09 8.86
N ILE A 178 -6.25 -11.36 7.56
CA ILE A 178 -6.03 -12.72 7.02
C ILE A 178 -4.54 -13.10 6.96
N ARG A 179 -3.64 -12.11 7.02
CA ARG A 179 -2.19 -12.29 6.93
C ARG A 179 -1.64 -13.37 7.88
N PRO A 180 -1.97 -13.38 9.19
CA PRO A 180 -1.45 -14.37 10.14
C PRO A 180 -2.21 -15.70 10.09
N LEU A 181 -3.50 -15.67 9.72
CA LEU A 181 -4.33 -16.88 9.63
C LEU A 181 -3.79 -17.88 8.60
N TYR A 182 -3.12 -17.38 7.55
CA TYR A 182 -2.47 -18.22 6.55
C TYR A 182 -1.01 -18.59 6.87
N GLU A 183 -0.35 -17.85 7.78
CA GLU A 183 0.95 -18.26 8.34
C GLU A 183 0.80 -19.53 9.19
N GLY A 184 -0.31 -19.63 9.94
CA GLY A 184 -0.66 -20.84 10.70
C GLY A 184 -1.00 -22.05 9.82
N ARG A 185 -1.61 -21.86 8.64
CA ARG A 185 -1.97 -22.97 7.74
C ARG A 185 -0.78 -23.64 7.05
N LYS A 186 0.32 -22.92 6.79
CA LYS A 186 1.57 -23.53 6.27
C LYS A 186 2.21 -24.51 7.26
N ASN A 187 1.92 -24.38 8.56
CA ASN A 187 2.40 -25.31 9.58
C ASN A 187 1.53 -26.58 9.68
N TYR A 188 0.29 -26.56 9.18
CA TYR A 188 -0.58 -27.74 9.12
C TYR A 188 -0.38 -28.57 7.85
N THR A 189 -0.06 -27.97 6.71
CA THR A 189 0.21 -28.72 5.46
C THR A 189 1.58 -29.41 5.41
N ASN A 190 2.50 -29.06 6.30
CA ASN A 190 3.80 -29.74 6.46
C ASN A 190 3.83 -30.75 7.63
N ALA A 191 2.72 -30.94 8.34
CA ALA A 191 2.62 -31.94 9.41
C ALA A 191 1.94 -33.22 8.89
N LYS A 192 2.78 -34.23 8.58
CA LYS A 192 2.49 -35.65 8.29
C LYS A 192 1.99 -36.01 6.88
N VAL A 193 2.95 -36.26 6.00
CA VAL A 193 3.01 -37.56 5.31
C VAL A 193 4.36 -38.19 5.69
N SER A 194 4.36 -38.94 6.79
CA SER A 194 5.50 -39.79 7.16
C SER A 194 5.53 -40.98 6.21
N ARG A 195 6.39 -40.94 5.20
CA ARG A 195 6.85 -42.15 4.52
C ARG A 195 7.69 -42.94 5.51
N ASN A 196 7.10 -43.94 6.15
CA ASN A 196 7.79 -45.10 6.70
C ASN A 196 6.75 -46.16 7.00
N SER A 197 6.56 -47.10 6.08
CA SER A 197 6.14 -48.50 6.30
C SER A 197 5.90 -49.21 4.96
N ILE A 198 6.91 -49.31 4.09
CA ILE A 198 6.99 -50.44 3.14
C ILE A 198 8.48 -50.77 2.97
N VAL A 199 9.05 -51.49 3.94
CA VAL A 199 10.03 -52.56 3.73
C VAL A 199 9.97 -53.46 4.98
N SER A 200 9.26 -54.58 4.89
CA SER A 200 9.65 -55.89 5.47
C SER A 200 8.50 -56.89 5.30
N MET A 201 8.86 -58.05 4.76
CA MET A 201 8.09 -59.27 4.45
C MET A 201 7.40 -59.30 3.09
#